data_AF-A0A370DAQ3-F1
#
_entry.id   AF-A0A370DAQ3-F1
#
_cell.length_a   1.000
_cell.length_b   1.000
_cell.length_c   1.000
_cell.angle_alpha   90.00
_cell.angle_beta   90.00
_cell.angle_gamma   90.00
#
_symmetry.space_group_name_H-M   'P 1'
#
loop_
_entity.id
_entity.type
_entity.pdbx_description
1 polymer ?
#
loop_
_entity_poly.entity_id
_entity_poly.type
_entity_poly.pdbx_seq_one_letter_code
_entity_poly.pdbx_strand_id
1 'polypeptide(L)'
;METLALYYRYWGKAAYDQTDKLGCHLLPYHCLDVAAVGQRLLKKHHPLRKTLQRLTGLTEKDLHASLPTLLALHDLGKFSSGFQALRPDITQAINSAAANTHKYDIRHDQLGYTFWQRVLKPRWQQTGLIPCTGRGGEGPHPADICMLAMTGHHGKPPSAQHIRHERYFSEADQQAAIAFIDDILILFPCFTETLPKWDMQATRQASWWLAGFAVLCDWIGSNADFFAYNSSPASFEEYWKVAKQQAGTAIAKTELLTARPSQSIELSQLLNIKQDANPTPLQDLATTLTLGRQPQLFILEDVTGAGKTEAALLIAHRLMAAGLANGLYFGLPTMATANAMYDRVGNIYREFYESNTAPSLVLAHGARDLSDKFRQSLIPQSKHPEAGYPNEGVSPASIHCGEWLADNRKKALLAEIGIGTIDQALLSILPNKHQSLRLLGLSNKVLLVDEVHACDAFSPLMPWRAVAPFFSLQPYQKLSENDL
;
A
#
# COMPACT_ATOMS: atom_id res chain seq x y z
N MET A 1 8.48 9.59 -41.13
CA MET A 1 8.15 9.99 -39.76
C MET A 1 7.01 9.09 -39.34
N GLU A 2 7.28 8.08 -38.50
CA GLU A 2 6.20 7.28 -37.92
C GLU A 2 5.23 8.23 -37.21
N THR A 3 3.96 8.17 -37.57
CA THR A 3 2.91 8.94 -36.92
C THR A 3 2.85 8.51 -35.46
N LEU A 4 3.21 9.41 -34.55
CA LEU A 4 3.11 9.17 -33.10
C LEU A 4 1.71 8.67 -32.74
N ALA A 5 1.66 7.64 -31.90
CA ALA A 5 0.40 7.04 -31.46
C ALA A 5 -0.51 8.08 -30.79
N LEU A 6 -1.83 7.93 -30.99
CA LEU A 6 -2.83 8.92 -30.56
C LEU A 6 -2.83 9.18 -29.05
N TYR A 7 -2.49 8.17 -28.24
CA TYR A 7 -2.50 8.29 -26.78
C TYR A 7 -1.42 9.24 -26.23
N TYR A 8 -0.40 9.61 -27.01
CA TYR A 8 0.57 10.65 -26.62
C TYR A 8 -0.02 12.06 -26.61
N ARG A 9 -1.25 12.23 -27.12
CA ARG A 9 -2.01 13.49 -27.11
C ARG A 9 -2.79 13.74 -25.82
N TYR A 10 -2.54 12.94 -24.78
CA TYR A 10 -3.27 12.99 -23.50
C TYR A 10 -2.29 13.19 -22.35
N TRP A 11 -2.60 14.13 -21.44
CA TRP A 11 -1.82 14.34 -20.23
C TRP A 11 -2.43 13.58 -19.05
N GLY A 12 -1.57 13.08 -18.15
CA GLY A 12 -1.96 12.38 -16.93
C GLY A 12 -1.71 13.19 -15.65
N LYS A 13 -0.68 14.05 -15.66
CA LYS A 13 -0.35 15.00 -14.58
C LYS A 13 0.00 16.37 -15.16
N ALA A 14 -0.25 17.42 -14.39
CA ALA A 14 0.03 18.80 -14.75
C ALA A 14 0.51 19.59 -13.53
N ALA A 15 1.56 20.38 -13.70
CA ALA A 15 2.07 21.34 -12.72
C ALA A 15 1.17 22.57 -12.72
N TYR A 16 0.95 23.15 -11.55
CA TYR A 16 0.17 24.38 -11.42
C TYR A 16 1.01 25.65 -11.69
N ASP A 17 2.33 25.62 -11.48
CA ASP A 17 3.16 26.85 -11.38
C ASP A 17 4.47 26.87 -12.22
N GLN A 18 4.64 26.03 -13.25
CA GLN A 18 5.86 26.09 -14.08
C GLN A 18 5.68 26.95 -15.34
N THR A 19 6.55 27.95 -15.52
CA THR A 19 6.49 28.92 -16.63
C THR A 19 7.31 28.54 -17.87
N ASP A 20 8.29 27.63 -17.75
CA ASP A 20 9.30 27.40 -18.81
C ASP A 20 9.18 26.06 -19.56
N LYS A 21 8.41 25.10 -19.04
CA LYS A 21 8.06 23.85 -19.72
C LYS A 21 6.54 23.72 -19.76
N LEU A 22 6.02 22.92 -20.70
CA LEU A 22 4.58 22.59 -20.77
C LEU A 22 4.02 22.06 -19.43
N GLY A 23 4.89 21.67 -18.51
CA GLY A 23 4.55 21.39 -17.13
C GLY A 23 3.67 20.16 -17.00
N CYS A 24 3.63 19.29 -18.00
CA CYS A 24 2.76 18.12 -18.02
C CYS A 24 3.55 16.82 -18.14
N HIS A 25 2.94 15.76 -17.64
CA HIS A 25 3.38 14.41 -17.84
C HIS A 25 2.36 13.66 -18.67
N LEU A 26 2.80 13.02 -19.76
CA LEU A 26 1.90 12.27 -20.64
C LEU A 26 1.20 11.14 -19.88
N LEU A 27 -0.07 10.94 -20.17
CA LEU A 27 -0.89 9.90 -19.57
C LEU A 27 -0.28 8.48 -19.68
N PRO A 28 0.18 8.01 -20.86
CA PRO A 28 0.83 6.70 -20.97
C PRO A 28 2.02 6.54 -20.03
N TYR A 29 2.79 7.62 -19.82
CA TYR A 29 3.98 7.60 -18.99
C TYR A 29 3.64 7.46 -17.51
N HIS A 30 2.67 8.23 -17.02
CA HIS A 30 2.20 8.07 -15.66
C HIS A 30 1.67 6.65 -15.40
N CYS A 31 0.89 6.09 -16.33
CA CYS A 31 0.40 4.72 -16.21
C CYS A 31 1.55 3.70 -16.13
N LEU A 32 2.60 3.88 -16.94
CA LEU A 32 3.81 3.04 -16.90
C LEU A 32 4.61 3.23 -15.61
N ASP A 33 4.69 4.43 -15.06
CA ASP A 33 5.37 4.68 -13.79
C ASP A 33 4.71 3.91 -12.65
N VAL A 34 3.38 3.97 -12.56
CA VAL A 34 2.59 3.23 -11.57
C VAL A 34 2.76 1.72 -11.73
N ALA A 35 2.74 1.22 -12.97
CA ALA A 35 3.01 -0.19 -13.25
C ALA A 35 4.44 -0.61 -12.87
N ALA A 36 5.44 0.24 -13.12
CA ALA A 36 6.84 0.01 -12.78
C ALA A 36 7.06 -0.05 -11.26
N VAL A 37 6.41 0.85 -10.51
CA VAL A 37 6.39 0.81 -9.04
C VAL A 37 5.79 -0.49 -8.55
N GLY A 38 4.62 -0.89 -9.06
CA GLY A 38 3.98 -2.14 -8.68
C GLY A 38 4.85 -3.37 -8.96
N GLN A 39 5.46 -3.42 -10.16
CA GLN A 39 6.39 -4.49 -10.53
C GLN A 39 7.59 -4.56 -9.58
N ARG A 40 8.17 -3.40 -9.23
CA ARG A 40 9.33 -3.33 -8.35
C ARG A 40 8.97 -3.73 -6.91
N LEU A 41 7.83 -3.29 -6.39
CA LEU A 41 7.34 -3.69 -5.06
C LEU A 41 7.10 -5.21 -4.99
N LEU A 42 6.43 -5.81 -5.99
CA LEU A 42 6.25 -7.25 -6.03
C LEU A 42 7.60 -8.00 -6.04
N LYS A 43 8.60 -7.46 -6.73
CA LYS A 43 9.92 -8.12 -6.86
C LYS A 43 10.75 -8.04 -5.57
N LYS A 44 10.61 -6.97 -4.80
CA LYS A 44 11.51 -6.65 -3.68
C LYS A 44 10.85 -6.75 -2.31
N HIS A 45 9.56 -6.47 -2.20
CA HIS A 45 8.81 -6.53 -0.95
C HIS A 45 8.24 -7.94 -0.74
N HIS A 46 9.08 -8.90 -0.33
CA HIS A 46 8.68 -10.30 -0.18
C HIS A 46 7.46 -10.53 0.74
N PRO A 47 7.33 -9.84 1.91
CA PRO A 47 6.13 -10.00 2.75
C PRO A 47 4.84 -9.62 2.03
N LEU A 48 4.78 -8.41 1.44
CA LEU A 48 3.65 -7.92 0.64
C LEU A 48 3.28 -8.92 -0.47
N ARG A 49 4.27 -9.39 -1.23
CA ARG A 49 4.04 -10.36 -2.29
C ARG A 49 3.41 -11.65 -1.75
N LYS A 50 3.94 -12.22 -0.66
CA LYS A 50 3.38 -13.43 -0.04
C LYS A 50 1.94 -13.21 0.44
N THR A 51 1.64 -12.04 0.99
CA THR A 51 0.26 -11.67 1.37
C THR A 51 -0.67 -11.68 0.17
N LEU A 52 -0.27 -11.04 -0.93
CA LEU A 52 -1.07 -10.97 -2.15
C LEU A 52 -1.23 -12.36 -2.79
N GLN A 53 -0.22 -13.23 -2.73
CA GLN A 53 -0.35 -14.63 -3.18
C GLN A 53 -1.39 -15.38 -2.36
N ARG A 54 -1.32 -15.28 -1.03
CA ARG A 54 -2.26 -15.96 -0.13
C ARG A 54 -3.69 -15.47 -0.35
N LEU A 55 -3.89 -14.16 -0.52
CA LEU A 55 -5.22 -13.55 -0.66
C LEU A 55 -5.83 -13.82 -2.04
N THR A 56 -5.04 -13.75 -3.11
CA THR A 56 -5.55 -13.93 -4.48
C THR A 56 -5.58 -15.39 -4.92
N GLY A 57 -4.80 -16.26 -4.26
CA GLY A 57 -4.58 -17.64 -4.69
C GLY A 57 -3.65 -17.76 -5.91
N LEU A 58 -3.08 -16.65 -6.38
CA LEU A 58 -2.24 -16.63 -7.58
C LEU A 58 -0.80 -17.05 -7.31
N THR A 59 -0.18 -17.65 -8.32
CA THR A 59 1.25 -17.95 -8.28
C THR A 59 2.08 -16.67 -8.31
N GLU A 60 3.35 -16.76 -7.93
CA GLU A 60 4.28 -15.63 -8.02
C GLU A 60 4.38 -15.11 -9.47
N LYS A 61 4.48 -16.03 -10.43
CA LYS A 61 4.53 -15.71 -11.87
C LYS A 61 3.29 -14.92 -12.30
N ASP A 62 2.11 -15.38 -11.91
CA ASP A 62 0.83 -14.77 -12.28
C ASP A 62 0.66 -13.37 -11.69
N LEU A 63 1.07 -13.15 -10.44
CA LEU A 63 1.05 -11.82 -9.83
C LEU A 63 1.97 -10.85 -10.55
N HIS A 64 3.21 -11.28 -10.82
CA HIS A 64 4.20 -10.47 -11.52
C HIS A 64 3.80 -10.12 -12.94
N ALA A 65 3.01 -10.99 -13.58
CA ALA A 65 2.51 -10.80 -14.91
C ALA A 65 1.27 -9.88 -14.92
N SER A 66 0.25 -10.17 -14.08
CA SER A 66 -1.06 -9.52 -14.16
C SER A 66 -1.17 -8.16 -13.45
N LEU A 67 -0.56 -7.99 -12.27
CA LEU A 67 -0.76 -6.78 -11.47
C LEU A 67 -0.16 -5.52 -12.11
N PRO A 68 1.07 -5.53 -12.67
CA PRO A 68 1.60 -4.34 -13.37
C PRO A 68 0.71 -3.92 -14.53
N THR A 69 0.16 -4.88 -15.28
CA THR A 69 -0.75 -4.61 -16.40
C THR A 69 -2.05 -3.98 -15.91
N LEU A 70 -2.67 -4.53 -14.85
CA LEU A 70 -3.87 -3.95 -14.23
C LEU A 70 -3.60 -2.54 -13.69
N LEU A 71 -2.45 -2.31 -13.07
CA LEU A 71 -2.02 -1.00 -12.57
C LEU A 71 -1.86 0.01 -13.70
N ALA A 72 -1.35 -0.38 -14.87
CA ALA A 72 -1.27 0.51 -16.03
C ALA A 72 -2.65 0.99 -16.52
N LEU A 73 -3.73 0.30 -16.15
CA LEU A 73 -5.10 0.63 -16.52
C LEU A 73 -5.86 1.43 -15.46
N HIS A 74 -5.24 1.77 -14.32
CA HIS A 74 -5.93 2.43 -13.20
C HIS A 74 -6.55 3.79 -13.59
N ASP A 75 -5.91 4.49 -14.54
CA ASP A 75 -6.19 5.87 -14.93
C ASP A 75 -6.85 6.00 -16.32
N LEU A 76 -7.41 4.91 -16.87
CA LEU A 76 -8.05 4.90 -18.20
C LEU A 76 -9.11 6.01 -18.39
N GLY A 77 -9.77 6.45 -17.31
CA GLY A 77 -10.76 7.52 -17.41
C GLY A 77 -10.18 8.89 -17.75
N LYS A 78 -8.86 9.08 -17.65
CA LYS A 78 -8.20 10.34 -18.05
C LYS A 78 -8.14 10.54 -19.55
N PHE A 79 -8.39 9.49 -20.35
CA PHE A 79 -8.61 9.65 -21.80
C PHE A 79 -9.92 10.39 -22.12
N SER A 80 -10.83 10.59 -21.16
CA SER A 80 -12.05 11.35 -21.40
C SER A 80 -11.76 12.81 -21.73
N SER A 81 -12.44 13.33 -22.75
CA SER A 81 -12.36 14.74 -23.14
C SER A 81 -12.65 15.69 -21.96
N GLY A 82 -13.57 15.31 -21.06
CA GLY A 82 -13.88 16.11 -19.88
C GLY A 82 -12.69 16.25 -18.92
N PHE A 83 -11.93 15.18 -18.67
CA PHE A 83 -10.73 15.25 -17.84
C PHE A 83 -9.66 16.12 -18.50
N GLN A 84 -9.42 15.93 -19.81
CA GLN A 84 -8.42 16.71 -20.54
C GLN A 84 -8.76 18.21 -20.53
N ALA A 85 -10.04 18.56 -20.63
CA ALA A 85 -10.54 19.94 -20.54
C ALA A 85 -10.29 20.64 -19.19
N LEU A 86 -9.79 19.95 -18.15
CA LEU A 86 -9.34 20.60 -16.90
C LEU A 86 -8.11 21.49 -17.10
N ARG A 87 -7.28 21.20 -18.12
CA ARG A 87 -6.13 22.05 -18.52
C ARG A 87 -6.17 22.31 -20.03
N PRO A 88 -7.05 23.20 -20.48
CA PRO A 88 -7.20 23.55 -21.90
C PRO A 88 -5.89 23.98 -22.56
N ASP A 89 -5.05 24.70 -21.82
CA ASP A 89 -3.73 25.18 -22.23
C ASP A 89 -2.78 24.02 -22.57
N ILE A 90 -2.69 23.01 -21.70
CA ILE A 90 -1.87 21.82 -21.92
C ILE A 90 -2.49 20.97 -23.04
N THR A 91 -3.81 20.74 -22.98
CA THR A 91 -4.51 19.90 -23.96
C THR A 91 -4.39 20.46 -25.38
N GLN A 92 -4.53 21.77 -25.58
CA GLN A 92 -4.34 22.38 -26.90
C GLN A 92 -2.89 22.29 -27.38
N ALA A 93 -1.92 22.38 -26.47
CA ALA A 93 -0.51 22.28 -26.84
C ALA A 93 -0.07 20.86 -27.25
N ILE A 94 -0.60 19.81 -26.62
CA ILE A 94 -0.30 18.41 -26.99
C ILE A 94 -1.27 17.83 -28.02
N ASN A 95 -2.46 18.43 -28.16
CA ASN A 95 -3.52 18.00 -29.06
C ASN A 95 -4.25 19.21 -29.66
N SER A 96 -3.67 19.83 -30.68
CA SER A 96 -4.22 21.03 -31.32
C SER A 96 -5.61 20.83 -31.92
N ALA A 97 -6.02 19.57 -32.17
CA ALA A 97 -7.34 19.21 -32.69
C ALA A 97 -8.38 18.94 -31.59
N ALA A 98 -7.99 18.98 -30.30
CA ALA A 98 -8.90 18.74 -29.19
C ALA A 98 -9.95 19.84 -29.09
N ALA A 99 -11.23 19.44 -29.13
CA ALA A 99 -12.34 20.32 -28.82
C ALA A 99 -12.70 20.18 -27.34
N ASN A 100 -12.72 21.28 -26.59
CA ASN A 100 -13.13 21.30 -25.18
C ASN A 100 -14.66 21.26 -25.04
N THR A 101 -15.26 20.13 -25.41
CA THR A 101 -16.72 20.02 -25.56
C THR A 101 -17.42 19.43 -24.35
N HIS A 102 -16.70 18.69 -23.49
CA HIS A 102 -17.30 17.92 -22.40
C HIS A 102 -16.96 18.51 -21.03
N LYS A 103 -17.97 18.61 -20.15
CA LYS A 103 -17.79 19.03 -18.76
C LYS A 103 -17.21 17.87 -17.93
N TYR A 104 -16.29 18.19 -17.02
CA TYR A 104 -15.81 17.24 -16.02
C TYR A 104 -16.75 17.20 -14.81
N ASP A 105 -17.82 16.41 -14.89
CA ASP A 105 -18.79 16.21 -13.80
C ASP A 105 -18.72 14.80 -13.17
N ILE A 106 -18.11 13.83 -13.87
CA ILE A 106 -17.80 12.50 -13.36
C ILE A 106 -16.28 12.34 -13.22
N ARG A 107 -15.86 11.84 -12.05
CA ARG A 107 -14.45 11.59 -11.76
C ARG A 107 -13.87 10.50 -12.67
N HIS A 108 -12.57 10.61 -12.95
CA HIS A 108 -11.89 9.76 -13.91
C HIS A 108 -11.75 8.31 -13.43
N ASP A 109 -11.70 8.05 -12.12
CA ASP A 109 -11.79 6.70 -11.57
C ASP A 109 -13.09 5.99 -11.99
N GLN A 110 -14.23 6.67 -11.82
CA GLN A 110 -15.53 6.17 -12.27
C GLN A 110 -15.61 6.01 -13.78
N LEU A 111 -15.06 6.95 -14.55
CA LEU A 111 -15.03 6.87 -16.02
C LEU A 111 -14.14 5.73 -16.50
N GLY A 112 -13.01 5.47 -15.84
CA GLY A 112 -12.12 4.35 -16.16
C GLY A 112 -12.81 3.01 -15.98
N TYR A 113 -13.57 2.84 -14.90
CA TYR A 113 -14.36 1.62 -14.70
C TYR A 113 -15.53 1.49 -15.68
N THR A 114 -16.15 2.61 -16.05
CA THR A 114 -17.19 2.63 -17.09
C THR A 114 -16.61 2.20 -18.43
N PHE A 115 -15.43 2.70 -18.81
CA PHE A 115 -14.72 2.32 -20.02
C PHE A 115 -14.36 0.83 -20.00
N TRP A 116 -13.90 0.31 -18.86
CA TRP A 116 -13.70 -1.12 -18.65
C TRP A 116 -14.95 -1.93 -18.98
N GLN A 117 -16.08 -1.60 -18.37
CA GLN A 117 -17.32 -2.39 -18.52
C GLN A 117 -17.92 -2.32 -19.92
N ARG A 118 -17.84 -1.15 -20.58
CA ARG A 118 -18.57 -0.87 -21.82
C ARG A 118 -17.75 -1.07 -23.09
N VAL A 119 -16.42 -0.93 -23.00
CA VAL A 119 -15.54 -1.00 -24.16
C VAL A 119 -14.55 -2.14 -24.01
N LEU A 120 -13.77 -2.14 -22.92
CA LEU A 120 -12.62 -3.04 -22.82
C LEU A 120 -13.00 -4.50 -22.57
N LYS A 121 -13.87 -4.78 -21.59
CA LYS A 121 -14.32 -6.14 -21.30
C LYS A 121 -15.01 -6.78 -22.51
N PRO A 122 -15.95 -6.13 -23.22
CA PRO A 122 -16.53 -6.68 -24.45
C PRO A 122 -15.48 -6.97 -25.53
N ARG A 123 -14.52 -6.06 -25.76
CA ARG A 123 -13.41 -6.28 -26.72
C ARG A 123 -12.58 -7.50 -26.32
N TRP A 124 -12.21 -7.60 -25.05
CA TRP A 124 -11.44 -8.73 -24.52
C TRP A 124 -12.21 -10.05 -24.60
N GLN A 125 -13.53 -10.04 -24.43
CA GLN A 125 -14.39 -11.20 -24.66
C GLN A 125 -14.43 -11.62 -26.12
N GLN A 126 -14.53 -10.68 -27.05
CA GLN A 126 -14.50 -10.95 -28.50
C GLN A 126 -13.17 -11.58 -28.94
N THR A 127 -12.05 -11.13 -28.36
CA THR A 127 -10.72 -11.69 -28.64
C THR A 127 -10.46 -13.02 -27.92
N GLY A 128 -11.37 -13.49 -27.06
CA GLY A 128 -11.18 -14.70 -26.24
C GLY A 128 -10.26 -14.50 -25.02
N LEU A 129 -9.79 -13.28 -24.78
CA LEU A 129 -8.95 -12.91 -23.62
C LEU A 129 -9.71 -13.00 -22.29
N ILE A 130 -11.03 -12.83 -22.29
CA ILE A 130 -11.85 -13.09 -21.11
C ILE A 130 -13.01 -13.99 -21.53
N PRO A 131 -13.31 -15.06 -20.79
CA PRO A 131 -14.44 -15.91 -21.10
C PRO A 131 -15.77 -15.13 -20.98
N CYS A 132 -16.68 -15.37 -21.93
CA CYS A 132 -18.06 -14.93 -21.82
C CYS A 132 -18.74 -15.70 -20.68
N THR A 133 -19.11 -15.01 -19.61
CA THR A 133 -19.86 -15.59 -18.49
C THR A 133 -21.33 -15.19 -18.57
N GLY A 134 -22.26 -16.07 -18.19
CA GLY A 134 -23.70 -15.76 -18.17
C GLY A 134 -24.37 -15.70 -19.57
N ARG A 135 -25.69 -15.45 -19.60
CA ARG A 135 -26.42 -15.27 -20.88
C ARG A 135 -25.93 -13.98 -21.56
N GLY A 136 -25.52 -14.08 -22.82
CA GLY A 136 -25.04 -12.92 -23.59
C GLY A 136 -23.65 -12.39 -23.21
N GLY A 137 -22.89 -13.11 -22.37
CA GLY A 137 -21.53 -12.70 -21.97
C GLY A 137 -21.46 -11.60 -20.88
N GLU A 138 -22.59 -11.16 -20.34
CA GLU A 138 -22.68 -10.07 -19.37
C GLU A 138 -22.47 -10.48 -17.90
N GLY A 139 -22.18 -11.75 -17.63
CA GLY A 139 -21.97 -12.27 -16.29
C GLY A 139 -20.77 -11.61 -15.57
N PRO A 140 -20.75 -11.68 -14.22
CA PRO A 140 -19.66 -11.17 -13.42
C PRO A 140 -18.38 -11.98 -13.67
N HIS A 141 -17.26 -11.29 -13.88
CA HIS A 141 -15.95 -11.91 -14.04
C HIS A 141 -14.98 -11.37 -12.96
N PRO A 142 -14.01 -12.15 -12.45
CA PRO A 142 -13.03 -11.66 -11.46
C PRO A 142 -12.26 -10.41 -11.93
N ALA A 143 -12.04 -10.28 -13.23
CA ALA A 143 -11.45 -9.08 -13.84
C ALA A 143 -12.24 -7.79 -13.53
N ASP A 144 -13.57 -7.87 -13.41
CA ASP A 144 -14.39 -6.72 -13.01
C ASP A 144 -14.03 -6.24 -11.61
N ILE A 145 -13.75 -7.17 -10.70
CA ILE A 145 -13.35 -6.88 -9.32
C ILE A 145 -11.93 -6.32 -9.27
N CYS A 146 -11.00 -6.90 -10.05
CA CYS A 146 -9.64 -6.36 -10.19
C CYS A 146 -9.68 -4.91 -10.71
N MET A 147 -10.48 -4.65 -11.74
CA MET A 147 -10.60 -3.31 -12.30
C MET A 147 -11.32 -2.33 -11.37
N LEU A 148 -12.32 -2.77 -10.60
CA LEU A 148 -12.87 -1.97 -9.48
C LEU A 148 -11.79 -1.58 -8.48
N ALA A 149 -10.88 -2.50 -8.14
CA ALA A 149 -9.79 -2.22 -7.20
C ALA A 149 -8.78 -1.22 -7.77
N MET A 150 -8.37 -1.36 -9.04
CA MET A 150 -7.43 -0.43 -9.70
C MET A 150 -8.04 0.96 -9.88
N THR A 151 -9.28 1.02 -10.34
CA THR A 151 -9.99 2.30 -10.51
C THR A 151 -10.42 2.91 -9.19
N GLY A 152 -10.43 2.16 -8.09
CA GLY A 152 -10.63 2.70 -6.72
C GLY A 152 -9.42 3.42 -6.10
N HIS A 153 -8.34 3.67 -6.87
CA HIS A 153 -7.05 4.18 -6.38
C HIS A 153 -7.10 5.56 -5.68
N HIS A 154 -8.19 6.33 -5.84
CA HIS A 154 -8.42 7.54 -5.04
C HIS A 154 -9.01 7.26 -3.64
N GLY A 155 -9.04 6.00 -3.22
CA GLY A 155 -9.45 5.58 -1.89
C GLY A 155 -10.95 5.35 -1.72
N LYS A 156 -11.73 5.32 -2.80
CA LYS A 156 -13.11 4.83 -2.82
C LYS A 156 -13.33 4.08 -4.13
N PRO A 157 -13.99 2.90 -4.11
CA PRO A 157 -14.32 2.20 -5.35
C PRO A 157 -15.35 3.02 -6.16
N PRO A 158 -15.36 2.86 -7.50
CA PRO A 158 -16.43 3.39 -8.34
C PRO A 158 -17.81 2.94 -7.84
N SER A 159 -18.79 3.81 -8.00
CA SER A 159 -20.19 3.52 -7.75
C SER A 159 -20.80 2.69 -8.88
N ALA A 160 -21.85 1.93 -8.57
CA ALA A 160 -22.62 1.13 -9.53
C ALA A 160 -23.57 1.98 -10.41
N GLN A 161 -23.15 3.17 -10.81
CA GLN A 161 -23.96 4.06 -11.64
C GLN A 161 -23.92 3.64 -13.12
N HIS A 162 -25.07 3.69 -13.79
CA HIS A 162 -25.15 3.48 -15.22
C HIS A 162 -24.76 4.75 -15.98
N ILE A 163 -23.53 4.74 -16.50
CA ILE A 163 -22.97 5.85 -17.25
C ILE A 163 -22.86 5.47 -18.73
N ARG A 164 -23.31 6.37 -19.61
CA ARG A 164 -23.12 6.26 -21.06
C ARG A 164 -21.75 6.81 -21.42
N HIS A 165 -20.80 5.91 -21.68
CA HIS A 165 -19.41 6.28 -21.96
C HIS A 165 -19.26 7.25 -23.16
N GLU A 166 -20.15 7.17 -24.15
CA GLU A 166 -20.15 8.02 -25.36
C GLU A 166 -20.39 9.51 -25.04
N ARG A 167 -20.89 9.83 -23.84
CA ARG A 167 -21.03 11.22 -23.37
C ARG A 167 -19.70 11.83 -22.89
N TYR A 168 -18.69 11.00 -22.64
CA TYR A 168 -17.43 11.41 -21.99
C TYR A 168 -16.19 11.07 -22.82
N PHE A 169 -16.28 10.04 -23.65
CA PHE A 169 -15.21 9.62 -24.56
C PHE A 169 -15.67 9.83 -26.00
N SER A 170 -15.01 10.74 -26.70
CA SER A 170 -15.14 10.86 -28.15
C SER A 170 -14.65 9.59 -28.86
N GLU A 171 -14.95 9.43 -30.14
CA GLU A 171 -14.42 8.29 -30.91
C GLU A 171 -12.89 8.28 -30.92
N ALA A 172 -12.27 9.46 -31.04
CA ALA A 172 -10.82 9.61 -30.96
C ALA A 172 -10.26 9.22 -29.58
N ASP A 173 -10.96 9.57 -28.48
CA ASP A 173 -10.57 9.17 -27.13
C ASP A 173 -10.59 7.64 -26.97
N GLN A 174 -11.64 6.99 -27.50
CA GLN A 174 -11.77 5.54 -27.46
C GLN A 174 -10.66 4.87 -28.27
N GLN A 175 -10.38 5.36 -29.48
CA GLN A 175 -9.29 4.84 -30.32
C GLN A 175 -7.91 5.03 -29.66
N ALA A 176 -7.66 6.18 -29.04
CA ALA A 176 -6.42 6.44 -28.31
C ALA A 176 -6.26 5.50 -27.11
N ALA A 177 -7.31 5.33 -26.29
CA ALA A 177 -7.31 4.42 -25.16
C ALA A 177 -7.10 2.96 -25.60
N ILE A 178 -7.76 2.52 -26.68
CA ILE A 178 -7.59 1.18 -27.24
C ILE A 178 -6.16 0.96 -27.74
N ALA A 179 -5.60 1.91 -28.50
CA ALA A 179 -4.21 1.83 -28.97
C ALA A 179 -3.21 1.75 -27.80
N PHE A 180 -3.45 2.52 -26.73
CA PHE A 180 -2.65 2.44 -25.50
C PHE A 180 -2.73 1.06 -24.86
N ILE A 181 -3.94 0.48 -24.77
CA ILE A 181 -4.13 -0.84 -24.17
C ILE A 181 -3.48 -1.94 -25.02
N ASP A 182 -3.60 -1.86 -26.35
CA ASP A 182 -2.96 -2.82 -27.26
C ASP A 182 -1.43 -2.79 -27.07
N ASP A 183 -0.81 -1.61 -26.95
CA ASP A 183 0.63 -1.48 -26.64
C ASP A 183 0.99 -1.99 -25.23
N ILE A 184 0.12 -1.79 -24.24
CA ILE A 184 0.27 -2.38 -22.89
C ILE A 184 0.26 -3.91 -22.96
N LEU A 185 -0.62 -4.51 -23.76
CA LEU A 185 -0.68 -5.97 -23.91
C LEU A 185 0.53 -6.56 -24.65
N ILE A 186 1.14 -5.79 -25.56
CA ILE A 186 2.41 -6.16 -26.19
C ILE A 186 3.55 -6.11 -25.16
N LEU A 187 3.61 -5.04 -24.34
CA LEU A 187 4.65 -4.86 -23.33
C LEU A 187 4.52 -5.88 -22.18
N PHE A 188 3.29 -6.25 -21.84
CA PHE A 188 2.95 -7.22 -20.81
C PHE A 188 2.07 -8.34 -21.39
N PRO A 189 2.67 -9.35 -22.04
CA PRO A 189 1.93 -10.43 -22.71
C PRO A 189 1.21 -11.39 -21.73
N CYS A 190 1.03 -10.99 -20.47
CA CYS A 190 0.42 -11.80 -19.42
C CYS A 190 -1.02 -12.19 -19.73
N PHE A 191 -1.80 -11.31 -20.36
CA PHE A 191 -3.20 -11.57 -20.65
C PHE A 191 -3.38 -12.35 -21.94
N THR A 192 -2.45 -12.26 -22.89
CA THR A 192 -2.54 -12.93 -24.19
C THR A 192 -2.03 -14.37 -24.14
N GLU A 193 -1.05 -14.68 -23.29
CA GLU A 193 -0.44 -16.02 -23.23
C GLU A 193 -0.80 -16.82 -21.97
N THR A 194 -1.07 -16.15 -20.84
CA THR A 194 -1.23 -16.80 -19.54
C THR A 194 -2.24 -16.07 -18.65
N LEU A 195 -3.50 -15.97 -19.08
CA LEU A 195 -4.54 -15.44 -18.18
C LEU A 195 -4.55 -16.23 -16.88
N PRO A 196 -4.25 -15.58 -15.75
CA PRO A 196 -4.30 -16.28 -14.48
C PRO A 196 -5.74 -16.71 -14.21
N LYS A 197 -5.91 -17.95 -13.75
CA LYS A 197 -7.21 -18.43 -13.30
C LYS A 197 -7.54 -17.76 -11.97
N TRP A 198 -8.20 -16.61 -12.06
CA TRP A 198 -8.72 -15.91 -10.89
C TRP A 198 -9.92 -16.65 -10.32
N ASP A 199 -9.85 -16.99 -9.04
CA ASP A 199 -11.01 -17.44 -8.30
C ASP A 199 -11.88 -16.23 -7.90
N MET A 200 -13.20 -16.34 -8.07
CA MET A 200 -14.12 -15.24 -7.81
C MET A 200 -14.14 -14.84 -6.32
N GLN A 201 -14.16 -15.81 -5.41
CA GLN A 201 -14.25 -15.56 -3.98
C GLN A 201 -12.94 -14.98 -3.45
N ALA A 202 -11.80 -15.58 -3.81
CA ALA A 202 -10.47 -15.08 -3.47
C ALA A 202 -10.25 -13.67 -4.02
N THR A 203 -10.64 -13.40 -5.28
CA THR A 203 -10.52 -12.06 -5.87
C THR A 203 -11.38 -11.03 -5.14
N ARG A 204 -12.62 -11.39 -4.77
CA ARG A 204 -13.50 -10.52 -3.99
C ARG A 204 -12.89 -10.16 -2.64
N GLN A 205 -12.30 -11.14 -1.95
CA GLN A 205 -11.60 -10.90 -0.68
C GLN A 205 -10.37 -10.02 -0.89
N ALA A 206 -9.49 -10.41 -1.82
CA ALA A 206 -8.24 -9.71 -2.13
C ALA A 206 -8.44 -8.27 -2.62
N SER A 207 -9.60 -7.94 -3.19
CA SER A 207 -9.90 -6.64 -3.81
C SER A 207 -9.58 -5.43 -2.92
N TRP A 208 -9.80 -5.53 -1.61
CA TRP A 208 -9.48 -4.46 -0.67
C TRP A 208 -7.98 -4.20 -0.55
N TRP A 209 -7.17 -5.26 -0.52
CA TRP A 209 -5.71 -5.14 -0.50
C TRP A 209 -5.16 -4.73 -1.86
N LEU A 210 -5.73 -5.24 -2.95
CA LEU A 210 -5.38 -4.82 -4.31
C LEU A 210 -5.66 -3.33 -4.53
N ALA A 211 -6.77 -2.80 -4.01
CA ALA A 211 -7.08 -1.38 -4.06
C ALA A 211 -6.08 -0.57 -3.23
N GLY A 212 -5.66 -1.07 -2.06
CA GLY A 212 -4.63 -0.42 -1.25
C GLY A 212 -3.28 -0.40 -1.96
N PHE A 213 -2.95 -1.49 -2.66
CA PHE A 213 -1.75 -1.61 -3.47
C PHE A 213 -1.77 -0.65 -4.67
N ALA A 214 -2.92 -0.49 -5.33
CA ALA A 214 -3.09 0.49 -6.39
C ALA A 214 -2.91 1.93 -5.90
N VAL A 215 -3.51 2.29 -4.75
CA VAL A 215 -3.31 3.60 -4.10
C VAL A 215 -1.82 3.84 -3.82
N LEU A 216 -1.13 2.85 -3.24
CA LEU A 216 0.29 2.95 -2.93
C LEU A 216 1.14 3.18 -4.17
N CYS A 217 0.88 2.42 -5.24
CA CYS A 217 1.62 2.53 -6.49
C CYS A 217 1.38 3.88 -7.17
N ASP A 218 0.13 4.36 -7.22
CA ASP A 218 -0.20 5.68 -7.76
C ASP A 218 0.46 6.82 -6.97
N TRP A 219 0.48 6.74 -5.63
CA TRP A 219 1.12 7.77 -4.82
C TRP A 219 2.63 7.86 -5.04
N ILE A 220 3.32 6.73 -5.19
CA ILE A 220 4.76 6.72 -5.50
C ILE A 220 4.98 7.17 -6.95
N GLY A 221 4.22 6.64 -7.90
CA GLY A 221 4.29 6.98 -9.33
C GLY A 221 3.83 8.39 -9.68
N SER A 222 3.19 9.10 -8.74
CA SER A 222 2.79 10.49 -8.87
C SER A 222 3.81 11.48 -8.31
N ASN A 223 4.86 11.00 -7.64
CA ASN A 223 5.83 11.89 -7.01
C ASN A 223 6.80 12.45 -8.08
N ALA A 224 6.68 13.75 -8.35
CA ALA A 224 7.48 14.45 -9.35
C ALA A 224 8.99 14.49 -9.05
N ASP A 225 9.39 14.29 -7.79
CA ASP A 225 10.81 14.19 -7.41
C ASP A 225 11.46 12.90 -7.94
N PHE A 226 10.66 11.86 -8.18
CA PHE A 226 11.11 10.59 -8.73
C PHE A 226 10.74 10.43 -10.21
N PHE A 227 9.57 10.91 -10.58
CA PHE A 227 8.98 10.82 -11.91
C PHE A 227 8.79 12.23 -12.46
N ALA A 228 9.90 12.80 -12.91
CA ALA A 228 9.91 14.15 -13.48
C ALA A 228 8.99 14.23 -14.70
N TYR A 229 8.25 15.33 -14.79
CA TYR A 229 7.27 15.52 -15.86
C TYR A 229 7.94 15.53 -17.23
N ASN A 230 7.41 14.65 -18.08
CA ASN A 230 7.85 14.46 -19.45
C ASN A 230 6.66 14.60 -20.40
N SER A 231 6.71 15.62 -21.26
CA SER A 231 5.75 15.94 -22.31
C SER A 231 6.24 15.53 -23.71
N SER A 232 7.45 15.01 -23.82
CA SER A 232 8.09 14.65 -25.10
C SER A 232 7.86 13.15 -25.39
N PRO A 233 7.13 12.82 -26.46
CA PRO A 233 6.93 11.42 -26.84
C PRO A 233 8.25 10.75 -27.25
N ALA A 234 8.42 9.53 -26.77
CA ALA A 234 9.46 8.55 -27.02
C ALA A 234 8.76 7.20 -27.18
N SER A 235 9.45 6.17 -27.71
CA SER A 235 8.81 4.87 -27.87
C SER A 235 8.34 4.30 -26.52
N PHE A 236 7.27 3.52 -26.58
CA PHE A 236 6.63 2.95 -25.38
C PHE A 236 7.62 2.05 -24.59
N GLU A 237 8.46 1.30 -25.31
CA GLU A 237 9.49 0.42 -24.74
C GLU A 237 10.67 1.18 -24.12
N GLU A 238 11.09 2.28 -24.74
CA GLU A 238 12.16 3.11 -24.20
C GLU A 238 11.73 3.77 -22.89
N TYR A 239 10.52 4.35 -22.87
CA TYR A 239 10.00 4.94 -21.64
C TYR A 239 9.83 3.89 -20.54
N TRP A 240 9.38 2.68 -20.86
CA TRP A 240 9.28 1.60 -19.87
C TRP A 240 10.61 1.28 -19.18
N LYS A 241 11.75 1.38 -19.88
CA LYS A 241 13.08 1.22 -19.26
C LYS A 241 13.36 2.32 -18.24
N VAL A 242 13.01 3.57 -18.58
CA VAL A 242 13.14 4.74 -17.70
C VAL A 242 12.26 4.59 -16.47
N ALA A 243 10.97 4.27 -16.63
CA ALA A 243 10.02 4.07 -15.55
C ALA A 243 10.49 3.01 -14.54
N LYS A 244 11.05 1.88 -15.01
CA LYS A 244 11.63 0.84 -14.14
C LYS A 244 12.82 1.33 -13.33
N GLN A 245 13.70 2.13 -13.93
CA GLN A 245 14.85 2.70 -13.23
C GLN A 245 14.38 3.70 -12.16
N GLN A 246 13.48 4.61 -12.52
CA GLN A 246 12.91 5.60 -11.61
C GLN A 246 12.15 4.94 -10.45
N ALA A 247 11.33 3.92 -10.71
CA ALA A 247 10.67 3.12 -9.68
C ALA A 247 11.67 2.46 -8.72
N GLY A 248 12.81 1.99 -9.24
CA GLY A 248 13.91 1.46 -8.43
C GLY A 248 14.44 2.50 -7.43
N THR A 249 14.69 3.71 -7.90
CA THR A 249 15.15 4.85 -7.08
C THR A 249 14.08 5.30 -6.08
N ALA A 250 12.84 5.47 -6.54
CA ALA A 250 11.72 5.91 -5.72
C ALA A 250 11.53 4.99 -4.52
N ILE A 251 11.43 3.68 -4.77
CA ILE A 251 11.18 2.71 -3.71
C ILE A 251 12.36 2.64 -2.74
N ALA A 252 13.61 2.76 -3.22
CA ALA A 252 14.76 2.84 -2.34
C ALA A 252 14.70 4.04 -1.38
N LYS A 253 14.19 5.20 -1.84
CA LYS A 253 14.02 6.40 -0.99
C LYS A 253 12.77 6.39 -0.10
N THR A 254 11.76 5.59 -0.42
CA THR A 254 10.56 5.45 0.44
C THR A 254 10.79 4.60 1.70
N GLU A 255 11.93 3.90 1.79
CA GLU A 255 12.30 3.03 2.91
C GLU A 255 11.31 1.88 3.20
N LEU A 256 10.44 1.54 2.23
CA LEU A 256 9.45 0.47 2.35
C LEU A 256 10.03 -0.96 2.28
N LEU A 257 11.34 -1.13 2.07
CA LEU A 257 11.97 -2.42 1.75
C LEU A 257 13.02 -2.86 2.78
N THR A 258 13.26 -2.10 3.84
CA THR A 258 14.59 -2.08 4.47
C THR A 258 14.74 -3.03 5.64
N ALA A 259 13.68 -3.41 6.35
CA ALA A 259 13.85 -4.11 7.63
C ALA A 259 13.51 -5.60 7.58
N ARG A 260 14.49 -6.43 7.95
CA ARG A 260 14.35 -7.86 8.20
C ARG A 260 14.31 -8.12 9.69
N PRO A 261 13.30 -8.83 10.21
CA PRO A 261 13.26 -9.18 11.63
C PRO A 261 14.51 -9.92 12.08
N SER A 262 15.00 -9.61 13.28
CA SER A 262 16.10 -10.36 13.91
C SER A 262 15.65 -11.78 14.26
N GLN A 263 16.58 -12.74 14.24
CA GLN A 263 16.28 -14.16 14.52
C GLN A 263 15.96 -14.43 16.00
N SER A 264 16.52 -13.61 16.88
CA SER A 264 16.33 -13.70 18.32
C SER A 264 16.55 -12.32 18.92
N ILE A 265 15.79 -12.00 19.96
CA ILE A 265 16.06 -10.88 20.86
C ILE A 265 16.13 -11.46 22.28
N GLU A 266 17.11 -11.05 23.06
CA GLU A 266 17.12 -11.41 24.46
C GLU A 266 16.05 -10.63 25.20
N LEU A 267 15.43 -11.26 26.19
CA LEU A 267 14.45 -10.61 27.04
C LEU A 267 15.08 -9.39 27.76
N SER A 268 16.31 -9.52 28.25
CA SER A 268 17.09 -8.43 28.84
C SER A 268 17.19 -7.20 27.92
N GLN A 269 17.39 -7.42 26.61
CA GLN A 269 17.49 -6.40 25.58
C GLN A 269 16.13 -5.74 25.28
N LEU A 270 15.07 -6.53 25.14
CA LEU A 270 13.71 -6.03 24.86
C LEU A 270 13.14 -5.26 26.05
N LEU A 271 13.49 -5.67 27.28
CA LEU A 271 12.92 -5.11 28.50
C LEU A 271 13.72 -3.96 29.10
N ASN A 272 14.93 -3.68 28.59
CA ASN A 272 15.92 -2.81 29.25
C ASN A 272 16.05 -3.12 30.75
N ILE A 273 15.90 -4.40 31.08
CA ILE A 273 16.01 -4.94 32.43
C ILE A 273 17.47 -5.35 32.61
N LYS A 274 18.05 -5.05 33.78
CA LYS A 274 19.40 -5.52 34.12
C LYS A 274 19.47 -7.03 33.91
N GLN A 275 20.58 -7.55 33.37
CA GLN A 275 20.75 -8.98 33.10
C GLN A 275 20.41 -9.90 34.30
N ASP A 276 20.44 -9.36 35.52
CA ASP A 276 20.16 -10.06 36.77
C ASP A 276 18.69 -10.04 37.25
N ALA A 277 17.76 -9.40 36.54
CA ALA A 277 16.36 -9.36 36.98
C ALA A 277 15.54 -10.51 36.38
N ASN A 278 14.83 -11.23 37.26
CA ASN A 278 14.04 -12.40 36.89
C ASN A 278 12.78 -11.97 36.11
N PRO A 279 12.44 -12.67 35.01
CA PRO A 279 11.19 -12.43 34.29
C PRO A 279 9.97 -12.72 35.17
N THR A 280 8.88 -11.99 34.93
CA THR A 280 7.58 -12.34 35.53
C THR A 280 7.05 -13.65 34.94
N PRO A 281 6.15 -14.37 35.63
CA PRO A 281 5.57 -15.61 35.10
C PRO A 281 4.97 -15.46 33.70
N LEU A 282 4.30 -14.35 33.43
CA LEU A 282 3.74 -14.05 32.11
C LEU A 282 4.81 -13.85 31.03
N GLN A 283 5.94 -13.22 31.37
CA GLN A 283 7.08 -13.04 30.46
C GLN A 283 7.81 -14.37 30.18
N ASP A 284 7.93 -15.24 31.20
CA ASP A 284 8.50 -16.57 31.04
C ASP A 284 7.61 -17.46 30.15
N LEU A 285 6.29 -17.42 30.37
CA LEU A 285 5.32 -18.06 29.48
C LEU A 285 5.42 -17.52 28.05
N ALA A 286 5.52 -16.20 27.86
CA ALA A 286 5.70 -15.59 26.54
C ALA A 286 6.99 -16.05 25.82
N THR A 287 8.01 -16.46 26.58
CA THR A 287 9.27 -17.00 26.03
C THR A 287 9.11 -18.45 25.57
N THR A 288 8.39 -19.26 26.34
CA THR A 288 8.29 -20.71 26.15
C THR A 288 7.07 -21.15 25.33
N LEU A 289 6.05 -20.30 25.21
CA LEU A 289 4.81 -20.58 24.48
C LEU A 289 5.10 -21.06 23.04
N THR A 290 4.46 -22.15 22.61
CA THR A 290 4.58 -22.63 21.24
C THR A 290 3.74 -21.76 20.29
N LEU A 291 4.35 -21.21 19.25
CA LEU A 291 3.68 -20.39 18.25
C LEU A 291 3.29 -21.23 17.04
N GLY A 292 2.00 -21.22 16.69
CA GLY A 292 1.49 -21.80 15.46
C GLY A 292 1.90 -21.02 14.21
N ARG A 293 1.73 -21.62 13.03
CA ARG A 293 1.98 -20.96 11.72
C ARG A 293 0.75 -20.29 11.11
N GLN A 294 -0.42 -20.48 11.71
CA GLN A 294 -1.68 -19.89 11.28
C GLN A 294 -1.94 -18.55 12.00
N PRO A 295 -2.88 -17.71 11.52
CA PRO A 295 -3.33 -16.54 12.27
C PRO A 295 -3.75 -16.91 13.70
N GLN A 296 -3.28 -16.15 14.69
CA GLN A 296 -3.46 -16.45 16.11
C GLN A 296 -3.84 -15.18 16.87
N LEU A 297 -4.77 -15.31 17.82
CA LEU A 297 -5.17 -14.27 18.75
C LEU A 297 -4.65 -14.64 20.14
N PHE A 298 -3.88 -13.75 20.74
CA PHE A 298 -3.40 -13.88 22.12
C PHE A 298 -4.16 -12.88 22.98
N ILE A 299 -4.67 -13.33 24.12
CA ILE A 299 -5.32 -12.50 25.13
C ILE A 299 -4.49 -12.67 26.41
N LEU A 300 -3.87 -11.59 26.89
CA LEU A 300 -3.02 -11.58 28.06
C LEU A 300 -3.79 -10.89 29.20
N GLU A 301 -4.23 -11.65 30.19
CA GLU A 301 -4.97 -11.17 31.35
C GLU A 301 -4.08 -11.29 32.59
N ASP A 302 -3.77 -10.16 33.23
CA ASP A 302 -2.95 -10.11 34.44
C ASP A 302 -3.11 -8.74 35.14
N VAL A 303 -2.64 -8.61 36.38
CA VAL A 303 -2.64 -7.36 37.14
C VAL A 303 -1.77 -6.28 36.47
N THR A 304 -2.06 -5.02 36.77
CA THR A 304 -1.25 -3.90 36.27
C THR A 304 0.17 -3.99 36.82
N GLY A 305 1.16 -3.69 35.99
CA GLY A 305 2.58 -3.83 36.37
C GLY A 305 3.14 -5.26 36.30
N ALA A 306 2.36 -6.29 35.99
CA ALA A 306 2.84 -7.68 35.85
C ALA A 306 3.69 -7.95 34.59
N GLY A 307 3.90 -6.94 33.75
CA GLY A 307 4.74 -7.06 32.56
C GLY A 307 4.00 -7.51 31.28
N LYS A 308 2.71 -7.17 31.14
CA LYS A 308 1.88 -7.55 29.97
C LYS A 308 2.41 -6.99 28.65
N THR A 309 2.78 -5.71 28.63
CA THR A 309 3.30 -5.02 27.44
C THR A 309 4.56 -5.72 26.92
N GLU A 310 5.44 -6.09 27.84
CA GLU A 310 6.72 -6.76 27.63
C GLU A 310 6.53 -8.17 27.06
N ALA A 311 5.64 -8.95 27.68
CA ALA A 311 5.25 -10.27 27.19
C ALA A 311 4.64 -10.18 25.77
N ALA A 312 3.79 -9.18 25.51
CA ALA A 312 3.18 -8.98 24.21
C ALA A 312 4.21 -8.60 23.11
N LEU A 313 5.15 -7.70 23.43
CA LEU A 313 6.25 -7.34 22.53
C LEU A 313 7.17 -8.53 22.22
N LEU A 314 7.43 -9.39 23.21
CA LEU A 314 8.19 -10.62 23.01
C LEU A 314 7.46 -11.59 22.08
N ILE A 315 6.17 -11.84 22.30
CA ILE A 315 5.36 -12.68 21.40
C ILE A 315 5.37 -12.08 19.98
N ALA A 316 5.21 -10.77 19.85
CA ALA A 316 5.24 -10.09 18.55
C ALA A 316 6.58 -10.28 17.84
N HIS A 317 7.70 -10.12 18.55
CA HIS A 317 9.03 -10.38 18.00
C HIS A 317 9.17 -11.84 17.55
N ARG A 318 8.78 -12.81 18.39
CA ARG A 318 8.87 -14.24 18.05
C ARG A 318 8.04 -14.59 16.81
N LEU A 319 6.87 -13.97 16.63
CA LEU A 319 6.08 -14.09 15.40
C LEU A 319 6.81 -13.49 14.18
N MET A 320 7.48 -12.35 14.36
CA MET A 320 8.29 -11.72 13.30
C MET A 320 9.50 -12.59 12.92
N ALA A 321 10.24 -13.11 13.91
CA ALA A 321 11.38 -14.01 13.73
C ALA A 321 10.98 -15.31 13.02
N ALA A 322 9.78 -15.83 13.30
CA ALA A 322 9.20 -16.98 12.60
C ALA A 322 8.74 -16.68 11.14
N GLY A 323 8.87 -15.42 10.69
CA GLY A 323 8.47 -14.96 9.36
C GLY A 323 6.94 -14.86 9.18
N LEU A 324 6.19 -14.76 10.27
CA LEU A 324 4.72 -14.63 10.26
C LEU A 324 4.25 -13.17 10.22
N ALA A 325 5.13 -12.24 10.57
CA ALA A 325 4.93 -10.79 10.44
C ALA A 325 6.28 -10.11 10.09
N ASN A 326 6.24 -8.87 9.61
CA ASN A 326 7.43 -8.06 9.33
C ASN A 326 7.50 -6.78 10.19
N GLY A 327 6.61 -6.66 11.17
CA GLY A 327 6.52 -5.51 12.04
C GLY A 327 5.29 -5.57 12.92
N LEU A 328 4.98 -4.46 13.58
CA LEU A 328 3.87 -4.37 14.51
C LEU A 328 3.17 -3.01 14.45
N TYR A 329 1.89 -3.01 14.81
CA TYR A 329 1.15 -1.79 15.14
C TYR A 329 0.71 -1.88 16.60
N PHE A 330 1.18 -0.93 17.41
CA PHE A 330 0.80 -0.80 18.80
C PHE A 330 -0.36 0.19 18.91
N GLY A 331 -1.56 -0.31 19.16
CA GLY A 331 -2.80 0.44 19.30
C GLY A 331 -3.12 0.70 20.77
N LEU A 332 -3.15 1.97 21.15
CA LEU A 332 -3.42 2.42 22.52
C LEU A 332 -4.76 3.16 22.62
N PRO A 333 -5.37 3.23 23.82
CA PRO A 333 -6.66 3.88 23.99
C PRO A 333 -6.61 5.40 23.86
N THR A 334 -5.46 6.04 24.15
CA THR A 334 -5.35 7.50 24.16
C THR A 334 -4.09 7.98 23.45
N MET A 335 -4.08 9.26 23.04
CA MET A 335 -2.89 9.88 22.46
C MET A 335 -1.75 10.01 23.48
N ALA A 336 -2.06 10.24 24.76
CA ALA A 336 -1.06 10.38 25.81
C ALA A 336 -0.31 9.06 26.05
N THR A 337 -1.04 7.95 26.14
CA THR A 337 -0.41 6.63 26.25
C THR A 337 0.38 6.29 24.99
N ALA A 338 -0.11 6.67 23.80
CA ALA A 338 0.64 6.48 22.55
C ALA A 338 1.96 7.25 22.49
N ASN A 339 2.01 8.49 22.98
CA ASN A 339 3.25 9.26 23.10
C ASN A 339 4.26 8.58 24.04
N ALA A 340 3.81 8.16 25.22
CA ALA A 340 4.65 7.47 26.18
C ALA A 340 5.20 6.14 25.61
N MET A 341 4.36 5.39 24.89
CA MET A 341 4.77 4.14 24.25
C MET A 341 5.72 4.37 23.08
N TYR A 342 5.56 5.46 22.33
CA TYR A 342 6.47 5.83 21.25
C TYR A 342 7.88 6.08 21.76
N ASP A 343 8.01 6.82 22.85
CA ASP A 343 9.30 7.06 23.50
C ASP A 343 9.93 5.76 24.00
N ARG A 344 9.11 4.90 24.60
CA ARG A 344 9.56 3.64 25.17
C ARG A 344 10.06 2.67 24.10
N VAL A 345 9.23 2.41 23.09
CA VAL A 345 9.57 1.50 21.98
C VAL A 345 10.64 2.12 21.09
N GLY A 346 10.69 3.45 20.95
CA GLY A 346 11.73 4.17 20.21
C GLY A 346 13.15 3.87 20.67
N ASN A 347 13.35 3.43 21.92
CA ASN A 347 14.66 3.03 22.42
C ASN A 347 15.06 1.59 22.05
N ILE A 348 14.09 0.73 21.73
CA ILE A 348 14.33 -0.72 21.53
C ILE A 348 13.93 -1.22 20.14
N TYR A 349 13.20 -0.43 19.34
CA TYR A 349 12.58 -0.90 18.10
C TYR A 349 13.59 -1.41 17.07
N ARG A 350 14.83 -0.91 17.10
CA ARG A 350 15.91 -1.37 16.22
C ARG A 350 16.32 -2.81 16.52
N GLU A 351 16.22 -3.26 17.77
CA GLU A 351 16.55 -4.62 18.20
C GLU A 351 15.59 -5.67 17.61
N PHE A 352 14.40 -5.25 17.15
CA PHE A 352 13.46 -6.12 16.46
C PHE A 352 13.94 -6.54 15.06
N TYR A 353 14.99 -5.90 14.56
CA TYR A 353 15.49 -6.07 13.20
C TYR A 353 16.99 -6.38 13.18
N GLU A 354 17.47 -6.89 12.05
CA GLU A 354 18.90 -7.10 11.83
C GLU A 354 19.67 -5.76 11.90
N SER A 355 20.85 -5.76 12.53
CA SER A 355 21.63 -4.55 12.84
C SER A 355 22.10 -3.74 11.62
N ASN A 356 22.10 -4.35 10.44
CA ASN A 356 22.44 -3.71 9.16
C ASN A 356 21.21 -3.11 8.44
N THR A 357 20.05 -3.06 9.10
CA THR A 357 18.81 -2.51 8.55
C THR A 357 18.41 -1.20 9.20
N ALA A 358 17.64 -0.39 8.48
CA ALA A 358 17.06 0.86 8.97
C ALA A 358 15.53 0.74 8.98
N PRO A 359 14.94 0.13 10.02
CA PRO A 359 13.48 0.09 10.18
C PRO A 359 12.92 1.50 10.39
N SER A 360 11.73 1.77 9.85
CA SER A 360 10.98 3.01 10.13
C SER A 360 10.08 2.84 11.35
N LEU A 361 10.08 3.85 12.23
CA LEU A 361 9.18 3.96 13.38
C LEU A 361 8.30 5.22 13.26
N VAL A 362 6.98 5.04 13.17
CA VAL A 362 6.01 6.16 13.01
C VAL A 362 5.05 6.27 14.19
N LEU A 363 4.81 7.51 14.63
CA LEU A 363 3.75 7.88 15.55
C LEU A 363 2.45 8.22 14.78
N ALA A 364 1.38 7.49 15.06
CA ALA A 364 0.13 7.50 14.33
C ALA A 364 -1.05 7.95 15.22
N HIS A 365 -1.14 9.26 15.52
CA HIS A 365 -2.35 9.85 16.10
C HIS A 365 -2.62 11.28 15.60
N GLY A 366 -3.82 11.80 15.88
CA GLY A 366 -4.33 13.05 15.32
C GLY A 366 -3.57 14.33 15.69
N ALA A 367 -2.66 14.25 16.65
CA ALA A 367 -1.87 15.35 17.19
C ALA A 367 -0.35 15.09 17.16
N ARG A 368 0.12 14.12 16.36
CA ARG A 368 1.54 13.72 16.30
C ARG A 368 2.49 14.88 15.98
N ASP A 369 2.00 15.88 15.24
CA ASP A 369 2.78 17.04 14.81
C ASP A 369 3.11 17.98 15.99
N LEU A 370 2.48 17.78 17.16
CA LEU A 370 2.80 18.43 18.42
C LEU A 370 3.87 17.68 19.25
N SER A 371 4.24 16.46 18.87
CA SER A 371 5.30 15.70 19.55
C SER A 371 6.67 16.19 19.06
N ASP A 372 7.43 16.82 19.94
CA ASP A 372 8.79 17.32 19.66
C ASP A 372 9.71 16.20 19.19
N LYS A 373 9.61 15.02 19.82
CA LYS A 373 10.41 13.84 19.47
C LYS A 373 10.04 13.24 18.12
N PHE A 374 8.74 13.23 17.77
CA PHE A 374 8.33 12.84 16.42
C PHE A 374 8.86 13.82 15.38
N ARG A 375 8.79 15.14 15.64
CA ARG A 375 9.37 16.14 14.72
C ARG A 375 10.88 15.99 14.58
N GLN A 376 11.58 15.64 15.66
CA GLN A 376 13.02 15.37 15.64
C GLN A 376 13.38 14.08 14.87
N SER A 377 12.50 13.06 14.85
CA SER A 377 12.73 11.82 14.10
C SER A 377 12.53 11.93 12.59
N LEU A 378 11.96 13.06 12.11
CA LEU A 378 11.79 13.38 10.69
C LEU A 378 13.04 14.00 10.04
N ILE A 379 13.98 14.50 10.84
CA ILE A 379 15.16 15.18 10.32
C ILE A 379 16.15 14.12 9.82
N PRO A 380 16.48 14.08 8.50
CA PRO A 380 17.47 13.14 8.00
C PRO A 380 18.83 13.44 8.65
N GLN A 381 19.32 12.56 9.52
CA GLN A 381 20.70 12.65 9.99
C GLN A 381 21.60 12.37 8.79
N SER A 382 22.28 13.42 8.36
CA SER A 382 23.02 13.46 7.11
C SER A 382 24.24 12.54 7.19
N LYS A 383 24.37 11.68 6.17
CA LYS A 383 25.60 11.02 5.70
C LYS A 383 26.34 10.07 6.66
N HIS A 384 26.71 8.92 6.10
CA HIS A 384 27.79 8.07 6.59
C HIS A 384 28.99 8.89 7.10
N PRO A 385 29.63 8.52 8.23
CA PRO A 385 30.96 9.02 8.53
C PRO A 385 31.92 8.41 7.51
N GLU A 386 32.43 9.23 6.60
CA GLU A 386 33.66 8.91 5.87
C GLU A 386 34.78 8.69 6.89
N ALA A 387 35.65 7.73 6.58
CA ALA A 387 36.75 7.31 7.42
C ALA A 387 37.65 8.47 7.86
N GLY A 388 37.85 8.61 9.17
CA GLY A 388 38.90 9.44 9.75
C GLY A 388 38.55 10.01 11.13
N TYR A 389 39.33 9.58 12.13
CA TYR A 389 39.37 10.03 13.53
C TYR A 389 38.45 9.33 14.54
N PRO A 390 39.02 8.54 15.49
CA PRO A 390 38.31 8.09 16.68
C PRO A 390 38.41 9.19 17.75
N ASN A 391 37.32 9.89 18.05
CA ASN A 391 37.14 10.45 19.39
C ASN A 391 35.67 10.73 19.74
N GLU A 392 35.28 10.09 20.84
CA GLU A 392 34.33 10.51 21.90
C GLU A 392 32.91 10.97 21.53
N GLY A 393 31.93 10.11 21.84
CA GLY A 393 30.55 10.51 22.13
C GLY A 393 29.52 10.15 21.07
N VAL A 394 29.32 8.87 20.75
CA VAL A 394 28.10 8.42 20.05
C VAL A 394 26.92 8.68 20.98
N SER A 395 26.10 9.68 20.68
CA SER A 395 24.79 9.83 21.32
C SER A 395 23.95 8.59 20.98
N PRO A 396 23.47 7.82 21.97
CA PRO A 396 22.63 6.66 21.71
C PRO A 396 21.28 7.07 21.10
N ALA A 397 20.80 6.29 20.13
CA ALA A 397 19.39 6.20 19.70
C ALA A 397 18.71 7.49 19.18
N SER A 398 19.01 7.93 17.95
CA SER A 398 18.08 8.78 17.19
C SER A 398 16.96 7.93 16.59
N ILE A 399 15.68 8.22 16.89
CA ILE A 399 14.55 7.53 16.26
C ILE A 399 14.50 7.90 14.77
N HIS A 400 14.38 6.91 13.88
CA HIS A 400 14.32 7.12 12.43
C HIS A 400 12.90 6.95 11.90
N CYS A 401 12.40 7.96 11.18
CA CYS A 401 11.09 7.97 10.55
C CYS A 401 11.22 8.47 9.11
N GLY A 402 10.99 7.60 8.12
CA GLY A 402 11.07 7.97 6.72
C GLY A 402 10.12 9.13 6.38
N GLU A 403 10.67 10.21 5.79
CA GLU A 403 9.95 11.45 5.49
C GLU A 403 8.68 11.21 4.66
N TRP A 404 8.75 10.31 3.68
CA TRP A 404 7.60 9.95 2.86
C TRP A 404 6.48 9.26 3.65
N LEU A 405 6.82 8.42 4.64
CA LEU A 405 5.87 7.71 5.51
C LEU A 405 5.25 8.65 6.54
N ALA A 406 6.02 9.63 7.00
CA ALA A 406 5.58 10.65 7.92
C ALA A 406 4.66 11.69 7.29
N ASP A 407 4.86 12.03 6.02
CA ASP A 407 4.12 13.08 5.30
C ASP A 407 2.58 12.94 5.38
N ASN A 408 2.07 11.71 5.48
CA ASN A 408 0.61 11.52 5.59
C ASN A 408 0.23 10.49 6.67
N ARG A 409 -0.74 10.83 7.52
CA ARG A 409 -1.31 9.93 8.54
C ARG A 409 -1.82 8.62 7.94
N LYS A 410 -2.23 8.62 6.68
CA LYS A 410 -2.67 7.43 5.94
C LYS A 410 -1.52 6.47 5.58
N LYS A 411 -0.28 6.98 5.50
CA LYS A 411 0.95 6.20 5.22
C LYS A 411 1.59 5.65 6.49
N ALA A 412 1.20 6.16 7.67
CA ALA A 412 1.79 5.77 8.95
C ALA A 412 1.71 4.25 9.22
N LEU A 413 0.64 3.59 8.76
CA LEU A 413 0.48 2.13 8.90
C LEU A 413 1.36 1.32 7.95
N LEU A 414 2.04 1.95 6.98
CA LEU A 414 2.95 1.27 6.05
C LEU A 414 4.36 1.10 6.65
N ALA A 415 4.76 1.95 7.61
CA ALA A 415 6.03 1.84 8.32
C ALA A 415 6.12 0.52 9.08
N GLU A 416 7.30 -0.08 9.22
CA GLU A 416 7.47 -1.37 9.85
C GLU A 416 6.91 -1.42 11.28
N ILE A 417 7.22 -0.43 12.11
CA ILE A 417 6.62 -0.25 13.43
C ILE A 417 5.78 1.03 13.45
N GLY A 418 4.51 0.87 13.82
CA GLY A 418 3.61 1.99 14.07
C GLY A 418 3.12 1.99 15.51
N ILE A 419 3.06 3.15 16.15
CA ILE A 419 2.51 3.31 17.50
C ILE A 419 1.48 4.41 17.44
N GLY A 420 0.28 4.18 17.95
CA GLY A 420 -0.80 5.15 17.79
C GLY A 420 -2.06 4.76 18.53
N THR A 421 -3.14 5.49 18.27
CA THR A 421 -4.43 5.11 18.86
C THR A 421 -5.02 3.91 18.13
N ILE A 422 -5.79 3.08 18.85
CA ILE A 422 -6.51 1.95 18.26
C ILE A 422 -7.46 2.41 17.13
N ASP A 423 -7.95 3.65 17.18
CA ASP A 423 -8.78 4.24 16.13
C ASP A 423 -8.14 4.18 14.74
N GLN A 424 -6.82 4.33 14.62
CA GLN A 424 -6.17 4.26 13.29
C GLN A 424 -6.28 2.86 12.68
N ALA A 425 -6.21 1.82 13.50
CA ALA A 425 -6.45 0.46 13.06
C ALA A 425 -7.94 0.22 12.77
N LEU A 426 -8.85 0.74 13.61
CA LEU A 426 -10.30 0.65 13.39
C LEU A 426 -10.74 1.41 12.12
N LEU A 427 -10.09 2.50 11.74
CA LEU A 427 -10.33 3.20 10.47
C LEU A 427 -10.04 2.32 9.23
N SER A 428 -9.36 1.19 9.37
CA SER A 428 -9.15 0.21 8.30
C SER A 428 -10.38 -0.67 8.01
N ILE A 429 -11.40 -0.66 8.87
CA ILE A 429 -12.63 -1.44 8.66
C ILE A 429 -13.88 -0.57 8.49
N LEU A 430 -13.74 0.74 8.72
CA LEU A 430 -14.82 1.70 8.52
C LEU A 430 -14.87 2.16 7.06
N PRO A 431 -16.06 2.49 6.52
CA PRO A 431 -16.26 2.91 5.13
C PRO A 431 -15.72 4.33 4.88
N ASN A 432 -14.39 4.48 4.94
CA ASN A 432 -13.68 5.75 4.86
C ASN A 432 -12.74 5.82 3.65
N LYS A 433 -12.40 7.04 3.23
CA LYS A 433 -11.46 7.24 2.11
C LYS A 433 -10.09 6.65 2.46
N HIS A 434 -9.53 5.86 1.53
CA HIS A 434 -8.26 5.13 1.66
C HIS A 434 -8.26 4.12 2.82
N GLN A 435 -9.41 3.54 3.16
CA GLN A 435 -9.49 2.39 4.05
C GLN A 435 -8.58 1.24 3.57
N SER A 436 -8.60 0.96 2.27
CA SER A 436 -7.79 -0.08 1.61
C SER A 436 -6.28 0.05 1.85
N LEU A 437 -5.76 1.29 1.87
CA LEU A 437 -4.35 1.55 2.16
C LEU A 437 -3.99 1.20 3.61
N ARG A 438 -4.91 1.46 4.56
CA ARG A 438 -4.73 1.09 5.97
C ARG A 438 -4.75 -0.42 6.16
N LEU A 439 -5.68 -1.11 5.49
CA LEU A 439 -5.73 -2.57 5.47
C LEU A 439 -4.44 -3.18 4.90
N LEU A 440 -3.88 -2.58 3.86
CA LEU A 440 -2.60 -2.99 3.30
C LEU A 440 -1.46 -2.80 4.31
N GLY A 441 -1.39 -1.66 4.99
CA GLY A 441 -0.36 -1.42 6.01
C GLY A 441 -0.40 -2.43 7.17
N LEU A 442 -1.59 -2.83 7.59
CA LEU A 442 -1.77 -3.81 8.67
C LEU A 442 -1.53 -5.27 8.25
N SER A 443 -1.51 -5.61 6.96
CA SER A 443 -1.61 -7.00 6.50
C SER A 443 -0.40 -7.89 6.78
N ASN A 444 0.74 -7.29 7.18
CA ASN A 444 1.97 -7.98 7.54
C ASN A 444 2.47 -7.59 8.94
N LYS A 445 1.57 -7.12 9.80
CA LYS A 445 1.90 -6.65 11.14
C LYS A 445 1.25 -7.50 12.21
N VAL A 446 1.91 -7.60 13.35
CA VAL A 446 1.27 -7.96 14.61
C VAL A 446 0.50 -6.74 15.10
N LEU A 447 -0.83 -6.86 15.24
CA LEU A 447 -1.64 -5.83 15.88
C LEU A 447 -1.64 -6.08 17.39
N LEU A 448 -0.98 -5.21 18.15
CA LEU A 448 -1.02 -5.20 19.60
C LEU A 448 -2.04 -4.15 20.05
N VAL A 449 -2.98 -4.54 20.90
CA VAL A 449 -3.96 -3.63 21.49
C VAL A 449 -3.78 -3.68 22.99
N ASP A 450 -3.43 -2.54 23.58
CA ASP A 450 -3.13 -2.44 25.01
C ASP A 450 -4.29 -1.80 25.78
N GLU A 451 -4.39 -2.13 27.06
CA GLU A 451 -5.41 -1.62 27.99
C GLU A 451 -6.85 -1.79 27.45
N VAL A 452 -7.20 -2.97 26.94
CA VAL A 452 -8.57 -3.28 26.52
C VAL A 452 -9.47 -3.42 27.74
N HIS A 453 -10.36 -2.46 27.97
CA HIS A 453 -11.27 -2.49 29.11
C HIS A 453 -12.59 -3.20 28.77
N ALA A 454 -13.24 -3.80 29.78
CA ALA A 454 -14.51 -4.50 29.61
C ALA A 454 -15.63 -3.61 29.04
N CYS A 455 -15.61 -2.30 29.30
CA CYS A 455 -16.57 -1.34 28.71
C CYS A 455 -16.38 -1.17 27.20
N ASP A 456 -15.16 -1.35 26.67
CA ASP A 456 -14.88 -1.26 25.23
C ASP A 456 -15.45 -2.47 24.47
N ALA A 457 -15.65 -3.60 25.17
CA ALA A 457 -16.30 -4.80 24.64
C ALA A 457 -17.84 -4.69 24.52
N PHE A 458 -18.46 -3.61 25.03
CA PHE A 458 -19.91 -3.36 24.90
C PHE A 458 -20.24 -2.27 23.87
N SER A 459 -19.23 -1.56 23.34
CA SER A 459 -19.43 -0.48 22.38
C SER A 459 -19.47 -1.00 20.93
N PRO A 460 -20.38 -0.53 20.04
CA PRO A 460 -20.53 -1.07 18.68
C PRO A 460 -19.31 -0.87 17.73
N LEU A 461 -18.31 -0.10 18.15
CA LEU A 461 -17.02 0.15 17.47
C LEU A 461 -15.88 -0.70 18.06
N MET A 462 -16.12 -2.01 18.20
CA MET A 462 -15.21 -2.88 18.97
C MET A 462 -13.83 -3.11 18.35
N PRO A 463 -12.77 -3.23 19.18
CA PRO A 463 -11.43 -3.65 18.78
C PRO A 463 -11.39 -4.96 17.98
N TRP A 464 -12.24 -5.96 18.30
CA TRP A 464 -12.27 -7.23 17.55
C TRP A 464 -12.68 -7.07 16.09
N ARG A 465 -13.44 -6.03 15.75
CA ARG A 465 -13.81 -5.77 14.35
C ARG A 465 -12.58 -5.39 13.53
N ALA A 466 -11.59 -4.70 14.11
CA ALA A 466 -10.31 -4.41 13.43
C ALA A 466 -9.57 -5.71 13.08
N VAL A 467 -9.80 -6.76 13.85
CA VAL A 467 -9.14 -8.05 13.67
C VAL A 467 -9.93 -8.98 12.74
N ALA A 468 -11.25 -8.81 12.62
CA ALA A 468 -12.14 -9.67 11.82
C ALA A 468 -11.70 -9.89 10.34
N PRO A 469 -11.19 -8.90 9.60
CA PRO A 469 -10.67 -9.12 8.24
C PRO A 469 -9.46 -10.06 8.18
N PHE A 470 -8.73 -10.22 9.28
CA PHE A 470 -7.52 -11.04 9.40
C PHE A 470 -7.79 -12.44 9.95
N PHE A 471 -8.98 -12.68 10.53
CA PHE A 471 -9.38 -13.92 11.21
C PHE A 471 -10.56 -14.63 10.55
N SER A 472 -10.91 -14.32 9.30
CA SER A 472 -12.05 -14.93 8.61
C SER A 472 -11.91 -16.44 8.31
N LEU A 473 -11.05 -17.17 9.03
CA LEU A 473 -10.82 -18.61 8.93
C LEU A 473 -10.38 -19.16 10.31
N GLN A 474 -11.22 -20.02 10.91
CA GLN A 474 -10.92 -21.05 11.93
C GLN A 474 -10.95 -20.68 13.45
N PRO A 475 -11.21 -21.65 14.35
CA PRO A 475 -11.65 -21.41 15.74
C PRO A 475 -10.52 -21.02 16.69
N TYR A 476 -10.87 -20.19 17.69
CA TYR A 476 -9.95 -19.59 18.67
C TYR A 476 -9.51 -20.60 19.74
N GLN A 477 -8.22 -20.58 20.09
CA GLN A 477 -7.70 -21.18 21.33
C GLN A 477 -7.61 -20.10 22.40
N LYS A 478 -8.33 -20.29 23.51
CA LYS A 478 -8.17 -19.52 24.74
C LYS A 478 -7.11 -20.23 25.57
N LEU A 479 -6.08 -19.51 26.01
CA LEU A 479 -5.13 -20.00 27.00
C LEU A 479 -5.48 -19.31 28.32
N SER A 480 -5.75 -20.09 29.37
CA SER A 480 -5.96 -19.58 30.74
C SER A 480 -4.92 -20.19 31.67
N GLU A 481 -4.60 -19.50 32.78
CA GLU A 481 -3.70 -20.03 33.83
C GLU A 481 -4.19 -21.36 34.44
N ASN A 482 -5.44 -21.75 34.22
CA ASN A 482 -5.98 -23.04 34.66
C ASN A 482 -5.69 -24.21 33.70
N ASP A 483 -4.97 -23.95 32.60
CA ASP A 483 -4.55 -24.98 31.63
C ASP A 483 -3.11 -25.49 31.86
N LEU A 484 -2.52 -25.20 33.03
CA LEU A 484 -1.22 -25.73 33.50
C LEU A 484 -1.39 -26.83 34.56
#